data_AF-A0A7Z0BR89-F1
#
_entry.id   AF-A0A7Z0BR89-F1
#
_cell.length_a   1.000
_cell.length_b   1.000
_cell.length_c   1.000
_cell.angle_alpha   90.00
_cell.angle_beta   90.00
_cell.angle_gamma   90.00
#
_symmetry.space_group_name_H-M   'P 1'
#
loop_
_entity.id
_entity.type
_entity.pdbx_description
1 polymer ?
#
loop_
_entity_poly.entity_id
_entity_poly.type
_entity_poly.pdbx_seq_one_letter_code
_entity_poly.pdbx_strand_id
1 'polypeptide(L)'
;MTGLMGRFRQWLERRRLERQPVCTADHVTLEDIETDVGNRILESLKAEGWRQVAQYSPMAFDKGIDYDSYTLRRGLDELRLEWDNWFEWKLSGPSELIEEIAERFSLRK
;
A
#
# COMPACT_ATOMS: atom_id res chain seq x y z
N MET A 1 11.41 33.17 3.12
CA MET A 1 12.00 32.06 3.91
C MET A 1 10.94 31.18 4.58
N THR A 2 9.75 31.01 4.00
CA THR A 2 8.57 30.40 4.66
C THR A 2 8.19 29.01 4.15
N GLY A 3 8.71 28.57 2.99
CA GLY A 3 8.32 27.30 2.38
C GLY A 3 9.02 26.05 2.93
N LEU A 4 10.25 26.17 3.43
CA LEU A 4 11.07 25.01 3.81
C LEU A 4 10.69 24.45 5.20
N MET A 5 10.40 25.33 6.16
CA MET A 5 9.95 24.92 7.50
C MET A 5 8.54 24.32 7.50
N GLY A 6 7.65 24.78 6.62
CA GLY A 6 6.31 24.21 6.48
C GLY A 6 6.33 22.76 6.00
N ARG A 7 7.14 22.45 4.99
CA ARG A 7 7.28 21.09 4.44
C ARG A 7 7.88 20.11 5.45
N PHE A 8 8.89 20.56 6.22
CA PHE A 8 9.49 19.73 7.26
C PHE A 8 8.51 19.41 8.39
N ARG A 9 7.70 20.39 8.81
CA ARG A 9 6.67 20.18 9.84
C ARG A 9 5.56 19.25 9.36
N GLN A 10 5.06 19.43 8.14
CA GLN A 10 4.08 18.53 7.52
C GLN A 10 4.61 17.10 7.41
N TRP A 11 5.90 16.94 7.05
CA TRP A 11 6.55 15.63 7.01
C TRP A 11 6.62 14.98 8.39
N LEU A 12 7.00 15.73 9.44
CA LEU A 12 7.02 15.22 10.82
C LEU A 12 5.63 14.80 11.32
N GLU A 13 4.60 15.59 11.03
CA GLU A 13 3.22 15.27 11.40
C GLU A 13 2.74 13.99 10.69
N ARG A 14 3.00 13.84 9.39
CA ARG A 14 2.71 12.59 8.66
C ARG A 14 3.40 11.39 9.31
N ARG A 15 4.68 11.50 9.64
CA ARG A 15 5.47 10.44 10.29
C ARG A 15 4.92 10.04 11.66
N ARG A 16 4.33 10.99 12.38
CA ARG A 16 3.66 10.73 13.66
C ARG A 16 2.37 9.96 13.45
N LEU A 17 1.55 10.34 12.47
CA LEU A 17 0.31 9.64 12.14
C LEU A 17 0.58 8.20 11.68
N GLU A 18 1.61 7.98 10.85
CA GLU A 18 2.02 6.64 10.37
C GLU A 18 2.40 5.65 11.49
N ARG A 19 2.64 6.11 12.72
CA ARG A 19 2.97 5.27 13.88
C ARG A 19 1.75 4.90 14.72
N GLN A 20 0.61 5.54 14.49
CA GLN A 20 -0.61 5.23 15.22
C GLN A 20 -1.15 3.86 14.77
N PRO A 21 -1.82 3.12 15.65
CA PRO A 21 -2.57 1.94 15.24
C PRO A 21 -3.67 2.36 14.27
N VAL A 22 -3.83 1.62 13.18
CA VAL A 22 -4.89 1.82 12.19
C VAL A 22 -5.98 0.80 12.49
N CYS A 23 -7.25 1.24 12.56
CA CYS A 23 -8.38 0.32 12.64
C CYS A 23 -8.62 -0.27 11.25
N THR A 24 -8.23 -1.54 11.06
CA THR A 24 -8.39 -2.24 9.78
C THR A 24 -9.69 -3.03 9.68
N ALA A 25 -10.63 -2.84 10.62
CA ALA A 25 -11.85 -3.64 10.74
C ALA A 25 -12.78 -3.53 9.53
N ASP A 26 -12.82 -2.34 8.91
CA ASP A 26 -13.68 -2.04 7.77
C ASP A 26 -12.93 -2.08 6.43
N HIS A 27 -11.72 -2.66 6.40
CA HIS A 27 -10.98 -2.80 5.16
C HIS A 27 -11.67 -3.79 4.24
N VAL A 28 -11.77 -3.40 2.96
CA VAL A 28 -12.21 -4.29 1.89
C VAL A 28 -10.98 -4.84 1.16
N THR A 29 -11.14 -5.99 0.52
CA THR A 29 -10.08 -6.63 -0.27
C THR A 29 -10.55 -6.77 -1.71
N LEU A 30 -9.72 -6.32 -2.64
CA LEU A 30 -9.82 -6.64 -4.05
C LEU A 30 -8.81 -7.73 -4.37
N GLU A 31 -9.24 -8.79 -5.05
CA GLU A 31 -8.43 -9.97 -5.38
C GLU A 31 -8.27 -10.12 -6.90
N ASP A 32 -7.52 -11.13 -7.34
CA ASP A 32 -7.29 -11.48 -8.75
C ASP A 32 -6.71 -10.32 -9.58
N ILE A 33 -5.85 -9.50 -8.96
CA ILE A 33 -5.15 -8.41 -9.66
C ILE A 33 -3.94 -9.00 -10.36
N GLU A 34 -3.93 -8.91 -11.70
CA GLU A 34 -2.82 -9.39 -12.53
C GLU A 34 -1.47 -8.86 -12.02
N THR A 35 -0.44 -9.70 -12.09
CA THR A 35 0.88 -9.51 -11.47
C THR A 35 1.53 -8.22 -11.96
N ASP A 36 1.46 -7.97 -13.27
CA ASP A 36 1.96 -6.75 -13.88
C ASP A 36 1.15 -5.51 -13.48
N VAL A 37 -0.16 -5.65 -13.24
CA VAL A 37 -0.99 -4.55 -12.75
C VAL A 37 -0.67 -4.25 -11.28
N GLY A 38 -0.61 -5.26 -10.41
CA GLY A 38 -0.30 -5.06 -9.00
C GLY A 38 1.13 -4.55 -8.77
N ASN A 39 2.11 -4.99 -9.56
CA ASN A 39 3.45 -4.42 -9.57
C ASN A 39 3.44 -2.92 -9.92
N ARG A 40 2.65 -2.52 -10.95
CA ARG A 40 2.48 -1.10 -11.31
C ARG A 40 1.81 -0.31 -10.19
N ILE A 41 0.78 -0.88 -9.54
CA ILE A 41 0.12 -0.26 -8.39
C ILE A 41 1.13 0.00 -7.27
N LEU A 42 1.89 -1.03 -6.88
CA LEU A 42 2.90 -0.94 -5.81
C LEU A 42 3.92 0.17 -6.08
N GLU A 43 4.48 0.20 -7.30
CA GLU A 43 5.50 1.19 -7.67
C GLU A 43 4.91 2.61 -7.77
N SER A 44 3.69 2.77 -8.32
CA SER A 44 3.00 4.06 -8.33
C SER A 44 2.73 4.58 -6.92
N LEU A 45 2.24 3.74 -6.01
CA LEU A 45 1.98 4.15 -4.62
C LEU A 45 3.28 4.60 -3.93
N LYS A 46 4.37 3.85 -4.07
CA LYS A 46 5.69 4.26 -3.54
C LYS A 46 6.13 5.61 -4.11
N ALA A 47 5.98 5.82 -5.43
CA ALA A 47 6.32 7.08 -6.09
C ALA A 47 5.46 8.27 -5.61
N GLU A 48 4.20 8.03 -5.24
CA GLU A 48 3.28 9.01 -4.66
C GLU A 48 3.56 9.32 -3.18
N GLY A 49 4.61 8.72 -2.61
CA GLY A 49 5.04 8.95 -1.24
C GLY A 49 4.29 8.10 -0.21
N TRP A 50 3.64 7.01 -0.64
CA TRP A 50 3.28 5.95 0.29
C TRP A 50 4.54 5.27 0.80
N ARG A 51 4.62 5.12 2.12
CA ARG A 51 5.78 4.56 2.77
C ARG A 51 5.56 3.09 3.06
N GLN A 52 6.49 2.25 2.62
CA GLN A 52 6.55 0.86 3.07
C GLN A 52 6.95 0.79 4.55
N VAL A 53 6.05 0.26 5.39
CA VAL A 53 6.25 0.11 6.84
C VAL A 53 6.47 -1.34 7.25
N ALA A 54 6.01 -2.29 6.45
CA ALA A 54 6.32 -3.71 6.57
C ALA A 54 6.42 -4.34 5.18
N GLN A 55 7.13 -5.46 5.10
CA GLN A 55 7.16 -6.32 3.93
C GLN A 55 7.39 -7.76 4.37
N TYR A 56 6.97 -8.72 3.54
CA TYR A 56 7.39 -10.10 3.70
C TYR A 56 8.91 -10.20 3.66
N SER A 57 9.46 -11.03 4.54
CA SER A 57 10.90 -11.06 4.85
C SER A 57 11.73 -11.16 3.57
N PRO A 58 12.67 -10.22 3.31
CA PRO A 58 13.58 -10.29 2.17
C PRO A 58 14.48 -11.53 2.16
N MET A 59 14.63 -12.19 3.32
CA MET A 59 15.44 -13.39 3.48
C MET A 59 14.61 -14.68 3.39
N ALA A 60 13.29 -14.58 3.21
CA ALA A 60 12.45 -15.75 3.03
C ALA A 60 12.73 -16.39 1.66
N PHE A 61 12.97 -17.69 1.66
CA PHE A 61 13.36 -18.43 0.46
C PHE A 61 12.25 -18.48 -0.60
N ASP A 62 11.00 -18.41 -0.16
CA ASP A 62 9.78 -18.46 -0.98
C ASP A 62 9.29 -17.06 -1.43
N LYS A 63 10.02 -15.99 -1.08
CA LYS A 63 9.63 -14.62 -1.44
C LYS A 63 9.59 -14.43 -2.95
N GLY A 64 8.44 -14.00 -3.46
CA GLY A 64 8.21 -13.80 -4.90
C GLY A 64 8.20 -15.10 -5.72
N ILE A 65 8.13 -16.24 -5.04
CA ILE A 65 7.94 -17.57 -5.65
C ILE A 65 6.55 -18.07 -5.29
N ASP A 66 6.27 -18.18 -3.99
CA ASP A 66 4.96 -18.63 -3.47
C ASP A 66 4.20 -17.50 -2.76
N TYR A 67 4.92 -16.51 -2.20
CA TYR A 67 4.30 -15.41 -1.48
C TYR A 67 5.14 -14.13 -1.48
N ASP A 68 4.50 -12.97 -1.51
CA ASP A 68 5.09 -11.70 -1.12
C ASP A 68 4.03 -10.80 -0.46
N SER A 69 4.44 -9.82 0.33
CA SER A 69 3.53 -8.80 0.82
C SER A 69 4.23 -7.50 1.17
N TYR A 70 3.47 -6.41 1.09
CA TYR A 70 3.89 -5.05 1.40
C TYR A 70 2.77 -4.36 2.18
N THR A 71 3.12 -3.75 3.30
CA THR A 71 2.23 -2.82 4.01
C THR A 71 2.72 -1.40 3.76
N LEU A 72 1.87 -0.59 3.15
CA LEU A 72 2.14 0.80 2.83
C LEU A 72 1.29 1.71 3.73
N ARG A 73 1.86 2.81 4.20
CA ARG A 73 1.15 3.83 4.97
C ARG A 73 1.35 5.23 4.40
N ARG A 74 0.31 6.05 4.53
CA ARG A 74 0.36 7.48 4.22
C ARG A 74 -0.57 8.24 5.17
N GLY A 75 0.01 8.85 6.20
CA GLY A 75 -0.80 9.47 7.26
C GLY A 75 -1.47 8.41 8.12
N LEU A 76 -2.80 8.42 8.18
CA LEU A 76 -3.59 7.41 8.90
C LEU A 76 -4.03 6.24 8.03
N ASP A 77 -3.85 6.34 6.72
CA ASP A 77 -4.26 5.31 5.79
C ASP A 77 -3.22 4.18 5.71
N GLU A 78 -3.72 2.96 5.60
CA GLU A 78 -2.91 1.75 5.40
C GLU A 78 -3.47 0.96 4.22
N LEU A 79 -2.56 0.55 3.33
CA LEU A 79 -2.82 -0.40 2.26
C LEU A 79 -1.95 -1.64 2.47
N ARG A 80 -2.54 -2.82 2.32
CA ARG A 80 -1.83 -4.09 2.31
C ARG A 80 -1.91 -4.69 0.93
N LEU A 81 -0.74 -4.97 0.35
CA LEU A 81 -0.62 -5.70 -0.90
C LEU A 81 -0.07 -7.08 -0.56
N GLU A 82 -0.73 -8.13 -1.04
CA GLU A 82 -0.28 -9.50 -0.89
C GLU A 82 -0.24 -10.13 -2.27
N TRP A 83 0.82 -10.87 -2.56
CA TRP A 83 0.95 -11.62 -3.79
C TRP A 83 1.11 -13.09 -3.43
N ASP A 84 0.40 -13.95 -4.13
CA ASP A 84 0.68 -15.39 -4.14
C ASP A 84 0.63 -15.94 -5.56
N ASN A 85 1.15 -17.14 -5.76
CA ASN A 85 1.22 -17.77 -7.08
C ASN A 85 -0.11 -18.35 -7.59
N TRP A 86 -1.22 -18.19 -6.87
CA TRP A 86 -2.54 -18.72 -7.23
C TRP A 86 -3.50 -17.62 -7.66
N PHE A 87 -3.62 -16.58 -6.84
CA PHE A 87 -4.55 -15.45 -6.97
C PHE A 87 -3.84 -14.15 -7.34
N GLU A 88 -2.52 -14.22 -7.57
CA GLU A 88 -1.69 -13.07 -7.90
C GLU A 88 -1.80 -11.98 -6.82
N TRP A 89 -2.00 -10.71 -7.19
CA TRP A 89 -2.10 -9.64 -6.21
C TRP A 89 -3.50 -9.51 -5.59
N LYS A 90 -3.50 -9.28 -4.28
CA LYS A 90 -4.62 -8.79 -3.48
C LYS A 90 -4.27 -7.43 -2.92
N LEU A 91 -5.25 -6.54 -2.87
CA LEU A 91 -5.13 -5.21 -2.31
C LEU A 91 -6.21 -4.99 -1.26
N SER A 92 -5.79 -4.74 -0.01
CA SER A 92 -6.70 -4.49 1.12
C SER A 92 -6.49 -3.10 1.70
N GLY A 93 -7.59 -2.44 2.08
CA GLY A 93 -7.56 -1.08 2.58
C GLY A 93 -8.95 -0.47 2.80
N PRO A 94 -9.01 0.81 3.21
CA PRO A 94 -10.27 1.55 3.29
C PRO A 94 -11.02 1.52 1.95
N SER A 95 -12.34 1.33 1.98
CA SER A 95 -13.16 1.15 0.77
C SER A 95 -12.99 2.28 -0.24
N GLU A 96 -12.98 3.53 0.22
CA GLU A 96 -12.80 4.71 -0.65
C GLU A 96 -11.48 4.67 -1.43
N LEU A 97 -10.39 4.23 -0.78
CA LEU A 97 -9.07 4.12 -1.41
C LEU A 97 -8.99 2.94 -2.37
N ILE A 98 -9.62 1.82 -2.02
CA ILE A 98 -9.67 0.65 -2.91
C ILE A 98 -10.46 0.98 -4.18
N GLU A 99 -11.57 1.69 -4.05
CA GLU A 99 -12.35 2.15 -5.20
C GLU A 99 -11.57 3.14 -6.06
N GLU A 100 -10.88 4.13 -5.47
CA GLU A 100 -10.02 5.06 -6.21
C GLU A 100 -8.92 4.32 -7.00
N ILE A 101 -8.25 3.36 -6.37
CA ILE A 101 -7.19 2.58 -7.02
C ILE A 101 -7.78 1.69 -8.12
N ALA A 102 -8.93 1.05 -7.86
CA ALA A 102 -9.59 0.21 -8.85
C ALA A 102 -9.96 0.99 -10.12
N GLU A 103 -10.52 2.20 -9.97
CA GLU A 103 -10.83 3.08 -11.10
C GLU A 103 -9.57 3.52 -11.84
N ARG A 104 -8.53 3.94 -11.10
CA ARG A 104 -7.27 4.45 -11.67
C ARG A 104 -6.52 3.41 -12.51
N PHE A 105 -6.58 2.14 -12.12
CA PHE A 105 -5.90 1.04 -12.79
C PHE A 105 -6.82 0.15 -13.62
N SER A 106 -8.09 0.54 -13.80
CA SER A 106 -9.09 -0.21 -14.57
C SER A 106 -9.26 -1.65 -14.08
N LEU A 107 -9.24 -1.85 -12.76
CA LEU A 107 -9.47 -3.16 -12.14
C LEU A 107 -10.95 -3.53 -12.26
N ARG A 108 -11.23 -4.80 -12.60
CA ARG A 108 -12.61 -5.30 -12.65
C ARG A 108 -13.11 -5.52 -11.21
N LYS A 109 -14.35 -5.15 -10.94
CA LYS A 109 -15.06 -5.50 -9.70
C LYS A 109 -15.56 -6.95 -9.75
#